data_AF-A0A9N9BLF0-F1
#
_entry.id   AF-A0A9N9BLF0-F1
#
_cell.length_a   1.000
_cell.length_b   1.000
_cell.length_c   1.000
_cell.angle_alpha   90.00
_cell.angle_beta   90.00
_cell.angle_gamma   90.00
#
_symmetry.space_group_name_H-M   'P 1'
#
loop_
_entity.id
_entity.type
_entity.pdbx_description
1 polymer ?
#
loop_
_entity_poly.entity_id
_entity_poly.type
_entity_poly.pdbx_seq_one_letter_code
_entity_poly.pdbx_strand_id
1 'polypeptide(L)' 'HDNAPIHNAGKIKELLTKNKFTTINWPANSPDLNLIENIWKKNLKKEWEKLDPSVFEDVISSMSRRIEAVFESNGGSIKY' A
#
# COMPACT_ATOMS: atom_id res chain seq x y z
N HIS A 1 9.70 11.05 3.38
CA HIS A 1 8.96 10.88 4.65
C HIS A 1 7.80 11.83 4.56
N ASP A 2 6.63 11.33 4.20
CA ASP A 2 5.43 12.15 4.20
C ASP A 2 5.03 12.39 5.66
N ASN A 3 4.72 13.65 6.01
CA ASN A 3 4.34 14.02 7.37
C ASN A 3 2.93 13.51 7.76
N ALA A 4 2.52 12.33 7.29
CA ALA A 4 1.27 11.70 7.69
C ALA A 4 1.27 11.45 9.20
N PRO A 5 0.12 11.56 9.90
CA PRO A 5 0.06 11.44 11.37
C PRO A 5 0.67 10.14 11.90
N ILE A 6 0.55 9.04 11.15
CA ILE A 6 1.12 7.72 11.47
C ILE A 6 2.66 7.70 11.44
N HIS A 7 3.28 8.57 10.64
CA HIS A 7 4.72 8.73 10.50
C HIS A 7 5.30 9.82 11.40
N ASN A 8 4.43 10.54 12.13
CA ASN A 8 4.75 11.63 13.05
C ASN A 8 4.59 11.24 14.53
N ALA A 9 4.34 9.96 14.82
CA ALA A 9 4.25 9.45 16.18
C ALA A 9 5.58 9.67 16.93
N GLY A 10 5.52 10.11 18.19
CA GLY A 10 6.72 10.47 19.00
C GLY A 10 7.79 9.38 19.03
N LYS A 11 7.40 8.10 19.05
CA LYS A 11 8.30 6.95 18.99
C LYS A 11 9.12 6.87 17.69
N ILE A 12 8.55 7.28 16.55
CA ILE A 12 9.24 7.25 15.25
C ILE A 12 10.29 8.36 15.20
N LYS A 13 10.00 9.54 15.76
CA LYS A 13 10.98 10.63 15.88
C LYS A 13 12.18 10.23 16.74
N GLU A 14 11.92 9.64 17.92
CA GLU A 14 13.00 9.16 18.80
C GLU A 14 13.88 8.10 18.14
N LEU A 15 13.27 7.17 17.39
CA LEU A 15 14.00 6.13 16.64
C LEU A 15 14.86 6.73 15.52
N LEU A 16 14.36 7.74 14.81
CA LEU A 16 15.09 8.45 13.75
C LEU A 16 16.29 9.23 14.31
N THR A 17 16.10 9.92 15.44
CA THR A 17 17.18 10.63 16.15
C THR A 17 18.24 9.64 16.67
N LYS A 18 17.82 8.51 17.25
CA LYS A 18 18.72 7.46 17.76
C LYS A 18 19.60 6.86 16.66
N ASN A 19 19.04 6.68 15.46
CA ASN A 19 19.75 6.10 14.33
C ASN A 19 20.55 7.12 13.49
N LYS A 20 20.64 8.39 13.93
CA LYS A 20 21.36 9.48 13.23
C LYS A 20 20.93 9.69 11.78
N PHE A 21 19.70 9.31 11.42
CA PHE A 21 19.20 9.59 10.07
C PHE A 21 18.84 11.07 9.98
N THR A 22 19.51 11.80 9.08
CA THR A 22 19.15 13.16 8.76
C THR A 22 17.82 13.15 8.02
N THR A 23 16.75 13.49 8.72
CA THR A 23 15.43 13.66 8.10
C THR A 23 15.50 14.88 7.18
N ILE A 24 15.45 14.65 5.87
CA ILE A 24 15.27 15.72 4.88
C ILE A 24 13.95 16.41 5.20
N ASN A 25 13.95 17.75 5.23
CA ASN A 25 12.75 18.54 5.48
C ASN A 25 11.80 18.41 4.27
N TRP A 26 10.98 17.36 4.28
CA TRP A 26 9.95 17.13 3.28
C TRP A 26 8.74 18.01 3.60
N PRO A 27 8.30 18.90 2.69
CA PRO A 27 7.04 19.59 2.86
C PRO A 27 5.90 18.55 2.96
N ALA A 28 4.98 18.78 3.90
CA ALA A 28 3.82 17.92 4.04
C ALA A 28 2.99 17.94 2.75
N ASN A 29 2.50 16.78 2.32
CA ASN A 29 1.62 16.64 1.16
C ASN A 29 2.26 16.92 -0.22
N SER A 30 3.57 16.63 -0.37
CA SER A 30 4.28 16.68 -1.66
C SER A 30 4.66 15.28 -2.17
N PRO A 31 3.69 14.49 -2.66
CA PRO A 31 3.93 13.15 -3.23
C PRO A 31 4.83 13.19 -4.48
N ASP A 32 4.84 14.33 -5.18
CA ASP A 32 5.64 14.61 -6.37
C ASP A 32 7.15 14.64 -6.09
N LEU A 33 7.55 15.05 -4.89
CA LEU A 33 8.96 15.14 -4.51
C LEU A 33 9.50 13.81 -3.96
N ASN A 34 8.64 12.84 -3.61
CA ASN A 34 9.07 11.54 -3.09
C ASN A 34 9.56 10.62 -4.22
N LEU A 35 10.87 10.45 -4.34
CA LEU A 35 11.50 9.61 -5.37
C LEU A 35 10.92 8.19 -5.41
N ILE A 36 10.56 7.62 -4.26
CA ILE A 36 10.00 6.27 -4.20
C ILE A 36 8.60 6.21 -4.83
N GLU A 37 7.76 7.22 -4.63
CA GLU A 37 6.42 7.29 -5.21
C GLU A 37 6.48 7.43 -6.74
N ASN A 38 7.44 8.21 -7.24
CA ASN A 38 7.68 8.32 -8.67
C ASN A 38 8.14 6.98 -9.29
N ILE A 39 8.96 6.21 -8.58
CA ILE A 39 9.41 4.88 -9.02
C ILE A 39 8.23 3.89 -8.99
N TRP A 40 7.45 3.86 -7.92
CA TRP A 40 6.25 3.02 -7.82
C TRP A 40 5.25 3.34 -8.93
N LYS A 41 4.94 4.62 -9.14
CA LYS A 41 3.99 5.05 -10.17
C LYS A 41 4.40 4.61 -11.57
N LYS A 42 5.70 4.69 -11.90
CA LYS A 42 6.21 4.26 -13.22
C LYS A 42 6.21 2.74 -13.36
N ASN A 43 6.71 2.03 -12.36
CA ASN A 43 6.88 0.58 -12.44
C ASN A 43 5.54 -0.16 -12.29
N LEU A 44 4.69 0.24 -11.34
CA LEU A 44 3.37 -0.37 -11.15
C LEU A 44 2.49 -0.16 -12.38
N LYS A 45 2.51 1.03 -12.99
CA LYS A 45 1.74 1.29 -14.21
C LYS A 45 2.20 0.39 -15.36
N LYS A 46 3.52 0.25 -15.54
CA LYS A 46 4.09 -0.60 -16.59
C LYS A 46 3.75 -2.08 -16.39
N GLU A 47 3.82 -2.58 -15.17
CA GLU A 47 3.44 -3.98 -14.89
C GLU A 47 1.93 -4.19 -14.97
N TRP A 48 1.13 -3.19 -14.56
CA TRP A 48 -0.32 -3.22 -14.70
C TRP A 48 -0.76 -3.34 -16.15
N GLU A 49 -0.10 -2.62 -17.07
CA GLU A 49 -0.38 -2.70 -18.51
C GLU A 49 0.00 -4.04 -19.14
N LYS A 50 0.85 -4.85 -18.48
CA LYS A 50 1.23 -6.20 -18.95
C LYS A 50 0.32 -7.30 -18.43
N LEU A 51 -0.57 -7.01 -17.48
CA LEU A 51 -1.47 -8.02 -16.93
C LEU A 51 -2.43 -8.49 -18.02
N ASP A 52 -2.50 -9.81 -18.20
CA ASP A 52 -3.45 -10.41 -19.12
C ASP A 52 -4.89 -10.24 -18.60
N PRO A 53 -5.87 -9.92 -19.47
CA PRO A 53 -7.27 -9.81 -19.08
C PRO A 53 -7.81 -10.99 -18.25
N SER A 54 -7.31 -12.21 -18.50
CA SER A 54 -7.67 -13.42 -17.75
C SER A 54 -7.38 -13.33 -16.25
N VAL A 55 -6.38 -12.55 -15.84
CA VAL A 55 -6.08 -12.31 -14.41
C VAL A 55 -7.27 -11.62 -13.73
N PHE A 56 -7.95 -10.71 -14.43
CA PHE A 56 -9.14 -10.05 -13.87
C PHE A 56 -10.33 -11.00 -13.81
N GLU A 57 -10.47 -11.90 -14.78
CA GLU A 57 -11.52 -12.93 -14.77
C GLU A 57 -11.33 -13.94 -13.62
N ASP A 58 -10.10 -14.35 -13.37
CA ASP A 58 -9.75 -15.21 -12.22
C ASP A 58 -10.04 -14.51 -10.89
N VAL A 59 -9.71 -13.22 -10.78
CA VAL A 59 -10.01 -12.43 -9.58
C VAL A 59 -11.52 -12.27 -9.39
N ILE A 60 -12.26 -11.93 -10.44
CA ILE A 60 -13.73 -11.74 -10.38
C ILE A 60 -14.42 -13.06 -10.06
N SER A 61 -14.04 -14.16 -10.70
CA SER A 61 -14.60 -15.48 -10.41
C SER A 61 -14.31 -15.93 -8.97
N SER A 62 -13.17 -15.55 -8.42
CA SER A 62 -12.85 -15.79 -7.02
C SER A 62 -13.69 -14.95 -6.05
N MET A 63 -14.18 -13.77 -6.46
CA MET A 63 -15.02 -12.93 -5.60
C MET A 63 -16.33 -13.63 -5.24
N SER A 64 -16.96 -14.34 -6.18
CA SER A 64 -18.16 -15.13 -5.89
C SER A 64 -17.90 -16.19 -4.82
N ARG A 65 -16.79 -16.94 -4.93
CA ARG A 65 -16.39 -17.94 -3.92
C ARG A 65 -16.09 -17.31 -2.56
N ARG A 66 -15.49 -16.11 -2.54
CA ARG A 66 -15.20 -15.37 -1.30
C ARG A 66 -16.46 -14.89 -0.62
N ILE A 67 -17.45 -14.42 -1.39
CA ILE A 67 -18.74 -13.98 -0.86
C ILE A 67 -19.49 -15.18 -0.25
N GLU A 68 -19.50 -16.32 -0.95
CA GLU A 68 -20.07 -17.57 -0.44
C GLU A 68 -19.37 -18.01 0.84
N ALA A 69 -18.03 -18.02 0.87
CA ALA A 69 -17.26 -18.40 2.06
C ALA A 69 -17.52 -17.46 3.26
N VAL A 70 -17.70 -16.15 3.02
CA VAL A 70 -18.06 -15.18 4.09
C VAL A 70 -19.49 -15.41 4.59
N PHE A 71 -20.40 -15.81 3.71
CA PHE A 71 -21.76 -16.15 4.09
C PHE A 71 -21.78 -17.43 4.94
N GLU A 72 -21.05 -18.47 4.52
CA GLU A 72 -20.89 -19.72 5.29
C GLU A 72 -20.21 -19.50 6.65
N SER A 73 -19.30 -18.53 6.74
CA SER A 73 -18.65 -18.17 8.00
C SER A 73 -19.50 -17.26 8.90
N ASN A 74 -20.76 -16.93 8.54
CA ASN A 74 -21.61 -15.95 9.22
C ASN A 74 -20.91 -14.58 9.42
N GLY A 75 -20.13 -14.13 8.43
CA GLY A 75 -19.36 -12.89 8.51
C GLY A 75 -18.03 -13.01 9.27
N GLY A 76 -17.66 -14.21 9.70
CA GLY A 76 -16.37 -14.52 10.29
C GLY A 76 -15.22 -14.45 9.29
N SER A 77 -13.98 -14.38 9.81
CA SER A 77 -12.79 -14.35 8.96
C SER A 77 -12.67 -15.61 8.11
N ILE A 78 -12.51 -15.43 6.80
CA ILE A 78 -12.21 -16.50 5.85
C ILE A 78 -10.70 -16.52 5.57
N LYS A 79 -10.11 -17.70 5.48
CA LYS A 79 -8.75 -17.86 4.92
C LYS A 79 -8.86 -17.88 3.41
N TYR A 80 -8.21 -16.91 2.78
CA TYR A 80 -8.06 -16.79 1.34
C TYR A 80 -6.58 -16.57 1.03
#